data_AF-A0A0L1I3Y7-F1
#
_entry.id   AF-A0A0L1I3Y7-F1
#
_cell.length_a   1.000
_cell.length_b   1.000
_cell.length_c   1.000
_cell.angle_alpha   90.00
_cell.angle_beta   90.00
_cell.angle_gamma   90.00
#
_symmetry.space_group_name_H-M   'P 1'
#
loop_
_entity.id
_entity.type
_entity.pdbx_description
1 polymer ?
#
loop_
_entity_poly.entity_id
_entity_poly.type
_entity_poly.pdbx_seq_one_letter_code
_entity_poly.pdbx_strand_id
1 'polypeptide(L)'
;MEKNQNDKSNKNDIIHMNDKSGNYDKNNINNFIDKNDEHDMSDILHKINNEEKKYEEIKSYSECLELLYKTHALKLGLDNPKKLNESFGHPCDKYKTIHIAGTNGKGSVCYKIYTCLKIKKFKVGLFSSPHIFSLRERIIVNDEPISEKELIHLVNEVLNKAKKLYINPSFFEIITLVAFLHFLNKKVDYAIIETGIGGRLDATNILTKPEVI
;
A
#
# COMPACT_ATOMS: atom_id res chain seq x y z
N MET A 1 33.95 -18.83 43.48
CA MET A 1 33.50 -19.30 42.15
C MET A 1 31.99 -19.30 42.20
N GLU A 2 31.32 -18.32 41.60
CA GLU A 2 29.89 -18.37 41.27
C GLU A 2 29.56 -17.10 40.48
N LYS A 3 29.65 -17.22 39.15
CA LYS A 3 29.06 -16.30 38.18
C LYS A 3 28.34 -17.17 37.15
N ASN A 4 27.21 -16.66 36.68
CA ASN A 4 26.39 -17.14 35.55
C ASN A 4 25.28 -18.13 35.88
N GLN A 5 24.09 -17.61 36.21
CA GLN A 5 22.84 -18.29 35.85
C GLN A 5 21.60 -17.40 35.60
N ASN A 6 21.66 -16.06 35.73
CA ASN A 6 20.45 -15.21 35.59
C ASN A 6 20.25 -14.47 34.25
N ASP A 7 21.14 -14.62 33.25
CA ASP A 7 21.04 -13.87 31.97
C ASP A 7 20.24 -14.55 30.84
N LYS A 8 19.55 -15.67 31.11
CA LYS A 8 18.85 -16.44 30.07
C LYS A 8 17.33 -16.36 30.10
N SER A 9 16.70 -15.78 31.12
CA SER A 9 15.23 -15.65 31.18
C SER A 9 14.68 -14.43 30.44
N ASN A 10 15.39 -13.29 30.40
CA ASN A 10 14.86 -12.06 29.76
C ASN A 10 14.86 -12.06 28.23
N LYS A 11 15.59 -12.97 27.58
CA LYS A 11 15.69 -12.98 26.11
C LYS A 11 14.49 -13.63 25.42
N ASN A 12 13.80 -14.55 26.10
CA ASN A 12 12.71 -15.32 25.49
C ASN A 12 11.34 -14.63 25.61
N ASP A 13 11.16 -13.76 26.60
CA ASP A 13 9.87 -13.09 26.82
C ASP A 13 9.61 -11.94 25.83
N ILE A 14 10.68 -11.30 25.32
CA ILE A 14 10.58 -10.27 24.27
C ILE A 14 10.20 -10.90 22.92
N ILE A 15 10.67 -12.12 22.65
CA ILE A 15 10.44 -12.81 21.36
C ILE A 15 8.98 -13.29 21.25
N HIS A 16 8.30 -13.52 22.37
CA HIS A 16 6.90 -13.98 22.40
C HIS A 16 5.84 -12.87 22.35
N MET A 17 6.23 -11.58 22.28
CA MET A 17 5.30 -10.46 22.11
C MET A 17 4.89 -10.19 20.65
N ASN A 18 5.36 -11.01 19.70
CA ASN A 18 4.95 -10.92 18.31
C ASN A 18 3.66 -11.71 18.09
N ASP A 19 2.54 -11.00 17.95
CA ASP A 19 1.34 -11.59 17.37
C ASP A 19 1.63 -12.03 15.93
N LYS A 20 1.01 -13.10 15.41
CA LYS A 20 1.31 -13.71 14.09
C LYS A 20 1.13 -12.78 12.86
N SER A 21 0.88 -11.49 13.09
CA SER A 21 0.79 -10.40 12.11
C SER A 21 1.93 -9.36 12.22
N GLY A 22 2.89 -9.51 13.14
CA GLY A 22 4.04 -8.61 13.28
C GLY A 22 3.70 -7.22 13.86
N ASN A 23 2.58 -7.08 14.57
CA ASN A 23 2.21 -5.85 15.26
C ASN A 23 2.62 -5.88 16.74
N TYR A 24 3.21 -4.78 17.21
CA TYR A 24 3.49 -4.53 18.64
C TYR A 24 2.20 -4.13 19.37
N ASP A 25 1.81 -4.91 20.38
CA ASP A 25 0.66 -4.60 21.24
C ASP A 25 1.04 -3.55 22.30
N LYS A 26 0.53 -2.33 22.14
CA LYS A 26 0.80 -1.19 23.05
C LYS A 26 0.37 -1.45 24.50
N ASN A 27 -0.59 -2.33 24.75
CA ASN A 27 -1.05 -2.65 26.11
C ASN A 27 -0.05 -3.53 26.87
N ASN A 28 0.75 -4.33 26.16
CA ASN A 28 1.79 -5.17 26.75
C ASN A 28 3.07 -4.38 27.08
N ILE A 29 3.33 -3.28 26.37
CA ILE A 29 4.48 -2.40 26.62
C ILE A 29 4.30 -1.67 27.96
N ASN A 30 3.11 -1.14 28.24
CA ASN A 30 2.84 -0.43 29.50
C ASN A 30 2.99 -1.34 30.73
N ASN A 31 2.66 -2.63 30.62
CA ASN A 31 2.87 -3.60 31.70
C ASN A 31 4.35 -4.02 31.87
N PHE A 32 5.20 -3.81 30.86
CA PHE A 32 6.64 -4.06 30.93
C PHE A 32 7.42 -2.82 31.42
N ILE A 33 6.87 -1.62 31.19
CA ILE A 33 7.42 -0.33 31.63
C ILE A 33 7.45 -0.19 33.16
N ASP A 34 6.50 -0.82 33.87
CA ASP A 34 6.38 -0.69 35.33
C ASP A 34 7.40 -1.54 36.14
N LYS A 35 8.28 -2.31 35.47
CA LYS A 35 9.13 -3.32 36.14
C LYS A 35 10.64 -3.18 35.98
N ASN A 36 11.17 -2.27 35.16
CA ASN A 36 12.62 -2.19 34.90
C ASN A 36 13.20 -0.79 35.15
N ASP A 37 14.40 -0.76 35.73
CA ASP A 37 15.17 0.45 36.08
C ASP A 37 15.39 1.39 34.88
N GLU A 38 15.42 2.70 35.13
CA GLU A 38 15.54 3.78 34.12
C GLU A 38 16.70 3.60 33.12
N HIS A 39 17.76 2.86 33.50
CA HIS A 39 18.92 2.62 32.64
C HIS A 39 18.63 1.65 31.48
N ASP A 40 17.69 0.72 31.66
CA ASP A 40 17.28 -0.25 30.63
C ASP A 40 16.35 0.40 29.59
N MET A 41 15.62 1.45 30.00
CA MET A 41 14.72 2.20 29.12
C MET A 41 15.46 3.01 28.06
N SER A 42 16.64 3.58 28.36
CA SER A 42 17.43 4.25 27.32
C SER A 42 17.92 3.28 26.26
N ASP A 43 18.31 2.06 26.66
CA ASP A 43 18.80 1.03 25.75
C ASP A 43 17.67 0.39 24.94
N ILE A 44 16.48 0.24 25.54
CA ILE A 44 15.26 -0.18 24.82
C ILE A 44 14.82 0.90 23.85
N LEU A 45 14.79 2.19 24.25
CA LEU A 45 14.47 3.29 23.34
C LEU A 45 15.52 3.45 22.24
N HIS A 46 16.81 3.23 22.55
CA HIS A 46 17.88 3.27 21.57
C HIS A 46 17.82 2.05 20.63
N LYS A 47 17.38 0.88 21.09
CA LYS A 47 17.10 -0.30 20.26
C LYS A 47 15.84 -0.13 19.42
N ILE A 48 14.77 0.46 19.96
CA ILE A 48 13.54 0.79 19.20
C ILE A 48 13.87 1.85 18.12
N ASN A 49 14.68 2.84 18.45
CA ASN A 49 15.16 3.84 17.49
C ASN A 49 16.16 3.24 16.46
N ASN A 50 16.96 2.23 16.83
CA ASN A 50 17.87 1.52 15.91
C ASN A 50 17.17 0.41 15.10
N GLU A 51 16.05 -0.13 15.58
CA GLU A 51 15.16 -1.06 14.88
C GLU A 51 14.11 -0.34 14.03
N GLU A 52 14.25 0.98 13.84
CA GLU A 52 13.84 1.57 12.57
C GLU A 52 14.66 0.92 11.45
N LYS A 53 14.26 -0.30 11.03
CA LYS A 53 14.66 -0.84 9.74
C LYS A 53 14.38 0.26 8.73
N LYS A 54 15.45 0.89 8.29
CA LYS A 54 15.46 1.78 7.14
C LYS A 54 14.89 0.90 6.04
N TYR A 55 13.69 1.23 5.54
CA TYR A 55 13.29 0.67 4.27
C TYR A 55 14.40 1.13 3.34
N GLU A 56 15.22 0.19 2.88
CA GLU A 56 16.15 0.49 1.82
C GLU A 56 15.28 0.91 0.64
N GLU A 57 15.48 2.14 0.20
CA GLU A 57 14.79 2.70 -0.95
C GLU A 57 14.95 1.72 -2.11
N ILE A 58 13.83 1.33 -2.73
CA ILE A 58 13.83 0.41 -3.87
C ILE A 58 14.54 1.11 -5.02
N LYS A 59 15.56 0.47 -5.61
CA LYS A 59 16.40 1.09 -6.66
C LYS A 59 16.18 0.49 -8.04
N SER A 60 15.64 -0.72 -8.11
CA SER A 60 15.41 -1.43 -9.37
C SER A 60 13.98 -1.95 -9.51
N TYR A 61 13.57 -2.20 -10.76
CA TYR A 61 12.25 -2.75 -11.05
C TYR A 61 12.10 -4.17 -10.50
N SER A 62 13.17 -4.98 -10.55
CA SER A 62 13.17 -6.34 -9.99
C SER A 62 12.96 -6.34 -8.48
N GLU A 63 13.65 -5.47 -7.74
CA GLU A 63 13.44 -5.30 -6.29
C GLU A 63 11.99 -4.86 -5.98
N CYS A 64 11.46 -3.94 -6.78
CA CYS A 64 10.08 -3.46 -6.65
C CYS A 64 9.09 -4.62 -6.77
N LEU A 65 9.22 -5.45 -7.81
CA LEU A 65 8.37 -6.61 -8.03
C LEU A 65 8.51 -7.64 -6.90
N GLU A 66 9.74 -7.95 -6.50
CA GLU A 66 10.00 -8.92 -5.43
C GLU A 66 9.34 -8.48 -4.11
N LEU A 67 9.47 -7.20 -3.75
CA LEU A 67 8.86 -6.65 -2.55
C LEU A 67 7.33 -6.70 -2.63
N LEU A 68 6.76 -6.23 -3.74
CA LEU A 68 5.32 -6.19 -3.94
C LEU A 68 4.71 -7.60 -3.87
N TYR A 69 5.32 -8.59 -4.51
CA TYR A 69 4.81 -9.96 -4.53
C TYR A 69 5.03 -10.74 -3.23
N LYS A 70 5.90 -10.27 -2.33
CA LYS A 70 6.02 -10.81 -0.96
C LYS A 70 4.89 -10.34 -0.04
N THR A 71 4.20 -9.25 -0.36
CA THR A 71 3.06 -8.78 0.43
C THR A 71 1.84 -9.66 0.22
N HIS A 72 0.89 -9.67 1.17
CA HIS A 72 -0.39 -10.34 0.97
C HIS A 72 -1.07 -9.78 -0.30
N ALA A 73 -1.49 -10.67 -1.19
CA ALA A 73 -2.08 -10.28 -2.47
C ALA A 73 -3.31 -9.39 -2.31
N LEU A 74 -4.14 -9.68 -1.31
CA LEU A 74 -5.39 -8.99 -1.04
C LEU A 74 -5.68 -8.96 0.47
N LYS A 75 -6.14 -7.81 0.96
CA LYS A 75 -6.76 -7.65 2.27
C LYS A 75 -8.09 -6.93 2.06
N LEU A 76 -9.21 -7.52 2.50
CA LEU A 76 -10.50 -6.85 2.46
C LEU A 76 -10.60 -5.85 3.61
N GLY A 77 -11.02 -4.63 3.28
CA GLY A 77 -11.14 -3.55 4.24
C GLY A 77 -10.70 -2.23 3.62
N LEU A 78 -11.22 -1.12 4.17
CA LEU A 78 -10.92 0.20 3.64
C LEU A 78 -10.01 1.03 4.55
N ASP A 79 -9.60 0.49 5.71
CA ASP A 79 -8.86 1.28 6.71
C ASP A 79 -7.48 1.71 6.21
N ASN A 80 -6.71 0.77 5.68
CA ASN A 80 -5.39 1.04 5.08
C ASN A 80 -5.50 2.01 3.88
N PRO A 81 -6.31 1.74 2.84
CA PRO A 81 -6.37 2.60 1.66
C PRO A 81 -6.95 3.97 1.97
N LYS A 82 -7.91 4.11 2.92
CA LYS A 82 -8.40 5.42 3.36
C LYS A 82 -7.31 6.25 4.03
N LYS A 83 -6.57 5.67 4.99
CA LYS A 83 -5.46 6.34 5.67
C LYS A 83 -4.38 6.79 4.68
N LEU A 84 -4.04 5.93 3.71
CA LEU A 84 -3.07 6.30 2.67
C LEU A 84 -3.61 7.44 1.80
N ASN A 85 -4.84 7.33 1.28
CA ASN A 85 -5.47 8.35 0.45
C ASN A 85 -5.50 9.73 1.13
N GLU A 86 -5.90 9.77 2.42
CA GLU A 86 -5.89 10.99 3.23
C GLU A 86 -4.47 11.57 3.36
N SER A 87 -3.47 10.71 3.62
CA SER A 87 -2.08 11.15 3.79
C SER A 87 -1.43 11.74 2.53
N PHE A 88 -2.03 11.51 1.35
CA PHE A 88 -1.66 12.07 0.05
C PHE A 88 -2.61 13.20 -0.40
N GLY A 89 -3.53 13.66 0.45
CA GLY A 89 -4.44 14.77 0.13
C GLY A 89 -5.55 14.39 -0.84
N HIS A 90 -6.03 13.15 -0.76
CA HIS A 90 -7.12 12.60 -1.56
C HIS A 90 -6.87 12.67 -3.08
N PRO A 91 -5.81 12.04 -3.60
CA PRO A 91 -5.45 12.09 -5.02
C PRO A 91 -6.58 11.65 -5.96
N CYS A 92 -7.38 10.66 -5.57
CA CYS A 92 -8.47 10.14 -6.40
C CYS A 92 -9.66 11.10 -6.56
N ASP A 93 -9.73 12.18 -5.77
CA ASP A 93 -10.80 13.17 -5.82
C ASP A 93 -10.46 14.37 -6.73
N LYS A 94 -9.29 14.34 -7.38
CA LYS A 94 -8.74 15.47 -8.18
C LYS A 94 -9.00 15.35 -9.68
N TYR A 95 -9.61 14.25 -10.12
CA TYR A 95 -9.99 13.99 -11.50
C TYR A 95 -11.26 13.13 -11.52
N LYS A 96 -11.92 13.04 -12.67
CA LYS A 96 -13.16 12.27 -12.79
C LYS A 96 -12.87 10.78 -12.79
N THR A 97 -13.70 10.00 -12.12
CA THR A 97 -13.52 8.54 -12.05
C THR A 97 -14.77 7.81 -12.52
N ILE A 98 -14.58 6.68 -13.18
CA ILE A 98 -15.63 5.72 -13.54
C ILE A 98 -15.24 4.40 -12.91
N HIS A 99 -16.06 3.90 -11.98
CA HIS A 99 -15.72 2.75 -11.15
C HIS A 99 -16.49 1.53 -11.62
N ILE A 100 -15.80 0.48 -12.06
CA ILE A 100 -16.44 -0.70 -12.65
C ILE A 100 -16.28 -1.90 -11.71
N ALA A 101 -17.41 -2.35 -11.16
CA ALA A 101 -17.54 -3.56 -10.38
C ALA A 101 -18.27 -4.67 -11.15
N GLY A 102 -18.11 -5.93 -10.72
CA GLY A 102 -18.83 -7.07 -11.31
C GLY A 102 -18.02 -8.37 -11.34
N THR A 103 -18.73 -9.48 -11.57
CA THR A 103 -18.09 -10.79 -11.60
C THR A 103 -17.32 -11.02 -12.90
N ASN A 104 -17.95 -10.73 -14.05
CA ASN A 104 -17.39 -10.99 -15.38
C ASN A 104 -17.43 -9.74 -16.26
N GLY A 105 -16.51 -9.64 -17.21
CA GLY A 105 -16.52 -8.60 -18.24
C GLY A 105 -16.06 -7.20 -17.82
N LYS A 106 -15.67 -7.00 -16.54
CA LYS A 106 -15.16 -5.72 -16.02
C LYS A 106 -14.07 -5.13 -16.91
N GLY A 107 -12.97 -5.85 -17.13
CA GLY A 107 -11.88 -5.39 -17.99
C GLY A 107 -12.34 -5.03 -19.42
N SER A 108 -13.24 -5.81 -20.02
CA SER A 108 -13.79 -5.49 -21.34
C SER A 108 -14.64 -4.21 -21.35
N VAL A 109 -15.44 -3.99 -20.31
CA VAL A 109 -16.24 -2.77 -20.14
C VAL A 109 -15.30 -1.58 -19.90
N CYS A 110 -14.31 -1.71 -19.02
CA CYS A 110 -13.31 -0.68 -18.75
C CYS A 110 -12.60 -0.25 -20.04
N TYR A 111 -12.14 -1.22 -20.83
CA TYR A 111 -11.45 -0.95 -22.08
C TYR A 111 -12.35 -0.24 -23.10
N LYS A 112 -13.61 -0.65 -23.25
CA LYS A 112 -14.58 0.02 -24.14
C LYS A 112 -14.78 1.49 -23.76
N ILE A 113 -15.01 1.76 -22.47
CA ILE A 113 -15.21 3.14 -21.97
C ILE A 113 -13.94 3.96 -22.19
N TYR A 114 -12.79 3.40 -21.81
CA TYR A 114 -11.47 3.99 -22.02
C TYR A 114 -11.24 4.38 -23.49
N THR A 115 -11.50 3.47 -24.43
CA THR A 115 -11.37 3.73 -25.87
C THR A 115 -12.32 4.85 -26.33
N CYS A 116 -13.58 4.83 -25.92
CA CYS A 116 -14.55 5.86 -26.29
C CYS A 116 -14.12 7.26 -25.82
N LEU A 117 -13.68 7.40 -24.57
CA LEU A 117 -13.21 8.68 -24.02
C LEU A 117 -11.94 9.16 -24.71
N LYS A 118 -11.03 8.24 -25.03
CA LYS A 118 -9.84 8.57 -25.81
C LYS A 118 -10.15 9.07 -27.22
N ILE A 119 -11.10 8.45 -27.92
CA ILE A 119 -11.55 8.91 -29.25
C ILE A 119 -12.11 10.33 -29.16
N LYS A 120 -12.72 10.69 -28.03
CA LYS A 120 -13.17 12.05 -27.72
C LYS A 120 -12.04 13.00 -27.30
N LYS A 121 -10.78 12.57 -27.39
CA LYS A 121 -9.55 13.34 -27.11
C LYS A 121 -9.36 13.72 -25.64
N PHE A 122 -10.03 13.03 -24.71
CA PHE A 122 -9.68 13.14 -23.30
C PHE A 122 -8.36 12.43 -23.01
N LYS A 123 -7.65 12.89 -21.98
CA LYS A 123 -6.53 12.16 -21.38
C LYS A 123 -7.09 11.17 -20.37
N VAL A 124 -6.96 9.88 -20.67
CA VAL A 124 -7.65 8.84 -19.90
C VAL A 124 -6.64 7.93 -19.21
N GLY A 125 -6.84 7.72 -17.92
CA GLY A 125 -6.18 6.67 -17.14
C GLY A 125 -7.02 5.39 -17.12
N LEU A 126 -6.37 4.24 -17.15
CA LEU A 126 -6.98 2.93 -16.98
C LEU A 126 -6.26 2.18 -15.86
N PHE A 127 -7.03 1.78 -14.84
CA PHE A 127 -6.60 0.87 -13.80
C PHE A 127 -7.32 -0.47 -13.94
N SER A 128 -6.58 -1.54 -14.18
CA SER A 128 -7.11 -2.89 -14.42
C SER A 128 -6.39 -3.98 -13.65
N SER A 129 -7.05 -5.12 -13.44
CA SER A 129 -6.44 -6.28 -12.79
C SER A 129 -7.10 -7.62 -13.17
N PRO A 130 -6.35 -8.74 -13.17
CA PRO A 130 -4.91 -8.86 -12.97
C PRO A 130 -4.10 -8.40 -14.20
N HIS A 131 -2.78 -8.56 -14.18
CA HIS A 131 -1.90 -8.35 -15.34
C HIS A 131 -1.52 -9.70 -15.98
N ILE A 132 -1.09 -9.70 -17.25
CA ILE A 132 -0.68 -10.93 -17.95
C ILE A 132 0.83 -11.07 -18.03
N PHE A 133 1.56 -10.06 -18.52
CA PHE A 133 3.01 -10.13 -18.71
C PHE A 133 3.78 -9.19 -17.78
N SER A 134 3.23 -8.00 -17.51
CA SER A 134 3.88 -6.94 -16.77
C SER A 134 2.92 -6.25 -15.82
N LEU A 135 3.37 -6.01 -14.58
CA LEU A 135 2.63 -5.23 -13.59
C LEU A 135 2.19 -3.86 -14.12
N ARG A 136 3.00 -3.27 -15.00
CA ARG A 136 2.76 -1.95 -15.59
C ARG A 136 1.47 -1.90 -16.43
N GLU A 137 1.02 -3.03 -16.97
CA GLU A 137 -0.25 -3.14 -17.71
C GLU A 137 -1.46 -2.73 -16.87
N ARG A 138 -1.35 -2.80 -15.54
CA ARG A 138 -2.42 -2.40 -14.64
C ARG A 138 -2.65 -0.90 -14.61
N ILE A 139 -1.68 -0.08 -15.01
CA ILE A 139 -1.75 1.38 -14.88
C ILE A 139 -1.32 1.98 -16.22
N ILE A 140 -2.30 2.40 -17.01
CA ILE A 140 -2.09 2.93 -18.37
C ILE A 140 -2.62 4.35 -18.44
N VAL A 141 -1.90 5.25 -19.12
CA VAL A 141 -2.42 6.57 -19.51
C VAL A 141 -2.21 6.74 -21.01
N ASN A 142 -3.30 6.89 -21.76
CA ASN A 142 -3.27 7.06 -23.22
C ASN A 142 -2.40 6.03 -23.99
N ASP A 143 -2.53 4.75 -23.63
CA ASP A 143 -1.85 3.55 -24.18
C ASP A 143 -0.40 3.40 -23.75
N GLU A 144 0.10 4.29 -22.90
CA GLU A 144 1.42 4.18 -22.29
C GLU A 144 1.28 3.59 -20.89
N PRO A 145 1.79 2.37 -20.63
CA PRO A 145 1.92 1.84 -19.29
C PRO A 145 2.83 2.73 -18.45
N ILE A 146 2.57 2.80 -17.14
CA ILE A 146 3.47 3.47 -16.18
C ILE A 146 4.92 3.00 -16.41
N SER A 147 5.89 3.92 -16.40
CA SER A 147 7.30 3.56 -16.55
C SER A 147 7.83 2.88 -15.29
N GLU A 148 8.87 2.06 -15.42
CA GLU A 148 9.49 1.40 -14.26
C GLU A 148 10.00 2.42 -13.24
N LYS A 149 10.63 3.50 -13.71
CA LYS A 149 11.11 4.57 -12.85
C LYS A 149 9.99 5.24 -12.05
N GLU A 150 8.87 5.54 -12.70
CA GLU A 150 7.72 6.16 -12.03
C GLU A 150 7.06 5.18 -11.05
N LEU A 151 6.94 3.90 -11.43
CA LEU A 151 6.41 2.87 -10.56
C LEU A 151 7.25 2.73 -9.28
N ILE A 152 8.58 2.59 -9.42
CA ILE A 152 9.51 2.49 -8.27
C ILE A 152 9.37 3.71 -7.36
N HIS A 153 9.36 4.90 -7.95
CA HIS A 153 9.22 6.14 -7.21
C HIS A 153 7.92 6.18 -6.39
N LEU A 154 6.78 5.94 -7.02
CA LEU A 154 5.48 5.98 -6.35
C LEU A 154 5.31 4.86 -5.32
N VAL A 155 5.85 3.66 -5.57
CA VAL A 155 5.85 2.57 -4.58
C VAL A 155 6.66 2.96 -3.35
N ASN A 156 7.86 3.53 -3.52
CA ASN A 156 8.65 4.05 -2.41
C ASN A 156 7.88 5.12 -1.61
N GLU A 157 7.20 6.06 -2.27
CA GLU A 157 6.39 7.08 -1.59
C GLU A 157 5.26 6.46 -0.76
N VAL A 158 4.51 5.53 -1.34
CA VAL A 158 3.39 4.85 -0.67
C VAL A 158 3.89 4.05 0.54
N LEU A 159 4.98 3.30 0.40
CA LEU A 159 5.57 2.53 1.51
C LEU A 159 6.10 3.43 2.62
N ASN A 160 6.73 4.56 2.27
CA ASN A 160 7.20 5.54 3.24
C ASN A 160 6.05 6.16 4.04
N LYS A 161 4.92 6.46 3.39
CA LYS A 161 3.69 6.92 4.07
C LYS A 161 3.08 5.83 4.94
N ALA A 162 2.99 4.60 4.45
CA ALA A 162 2.49 3.45 5.21
C ALA A 162 3.28 3.24 6.51
N LYS A 163 4.63 3.33 6.45
CA LYS A 163 5.50 3.25 7.63
C LYS A 163 5.18 4.35 8.65
N LYS A 164 5.09 5.61 8.22
CA LYS A 164 4.78 6.75 9.09
C LYS A 164 3.39 6.63 9.75
N LEU A 165 2.47 5.93 9.09
CA LEU A 165 1.12 5.66 9.59
C LEU A 165 1.02 4.38 10.42
N TYR A 166 2.12 3.62 10.57
CA TYR A 166 2.16 2.31 11.22
C TYR A 166 1.11 1.33 10.66
N ILE A 167 0.99 1.27 9.34
CA ILE A 167 0.09 0.33 8.65
C ILE A 167 0.86 -0.55 7.67
N ASN A 168 0.34 -1.76 7.45
CA ASN A 168 0.87 -2.71 6.48
C ASN A 168 -0.16 -2.94 5.37
N PRO A 169 -0.09 -2.22 4.24
CA PRO A 169 -1.00 -2.38 3.12
C PRO A 169 -0.70 -3.64 2.31
N SER A 170 -1.74 -4.25 1.76
CA SER A 170 -1.63 -5.36 0.81
C SER A 170 -1.09 -4.89 -0.55
N PHE A 171 -0.67 -5.84 -1.39
CA PHE A 171 -0.26 -5.58 -2.77
C PHE A 171 -1.28 -4.72 -3.51
N PHE A 172 -2.56 -5.12 -3.44
CA PHE A 172 -3.62 -4.44 -4.18
C PHE A 172 -3.90 -3.03 -3.64
N GLU A 173 -3.83 -2.83 -2.32
CA GLU A 173 -3.95 -1.49 -1.72
C GLU A 173 -2.81 -0.55 -2.15
N ILE A 174 -1.56 -1.04 -2.20
CA ILE A 174 -0.40 -0.28 -2.66
C ILE A 174 -0.59 0.12 -4.13
N ILE A 175 -0.86 -0.85 -4.99
CA ILE A 175 -0.97 -0.63 -6.44
C ILE A 175 -2.17 0.25 -6.80
N THR A 176 -3.26 0.17 -6.04
CA THR A 176 -4.40 1.10 -6.19
C THR A 176 -3.98 2.54 -5.90
N LEU A 177 -3.25 2.81 -4.80
CA LEU A 177 -2.77 4.16 -4.51
C LEU A 177 -1.76 4.65 -5.55
N VAL A 178 -0.86 3.78 -6.01
CA VAL A 178 0.11 4.12 -7.07
C VAL A 178 -0.61 4.53 -8.35
N ALA A 179 -1.67 3.82 -8.74
CA ALA A 179 -2.49 4.20 -9.89
C ALA A 179 -3.10 5.60 -9.69
N PHE A 180 -3.67 5.88 -8.51
CA PHE A 180 -4.29 7.16 -8.24
C PHE A 180 -3.31 8.34 -8.29
N LEU A 181 -2.12 8.16 -7.72
CA LEU A 181 -1.04 9.15 -7.78
C LEU A 181 -0.51 9.32 -9.21
N HIS A 182 -0.35 8.23 -9.96
CA HIS A 182 0.09 8.30 -11.34
C HIS A 182 -0.89 9.10 -12.21
N PHE A 183 -2.20 8.85 -12.06
CA PHE A 183 -3.24 9.58 -12.79
C PHE A 183 -3.28 11.06 -12.42
N LEU A 184 -3.08 11.39 -11.13
CA LEU A 184 -2.93 12.77 -10.68
C LEU A 184 -1.71 13.45 -11.33
N ASN A 185 -0.53 12.81 -11.26
CA ASN A 185 0.71 13.32 -11.85
C ASN A 185 0.58 13.53 -13.36
N LYS A 186 -0.13 12.63 -14.04
CA LYS A 186 -0.42 12.74 -15.46
C LYS A 186 -1.56 13.70 -15.78
N LYS A 187 -2.27 14.26 -14.79
CA LYS A 187 -3.40 15.19 -15.01
C LYS A 187 -4.44 14.62 -15.98
N VAL A 188 -4.88 13.38 -15.71
CA VAL A 188 -5.94 12.75 -16.53
C VAL A 188 -7.26 13.50 -16.36
N ASP A 189 -8.08 13.54 -17.41
CA ASP A 189 -9.44 14.06 -17.35
C ASP A 189 -10.37 13.03 -16.69
N TYR A 190 -10.20 11.76 -17.06
CA TYR A 190 -10.95 10.62 -16.55
C TYR A 190 -10.02 9.47 -16.18
N ALA A 191 -10.33 8.75 -15.11
CA ALA A 191 -9.71 7.47 -14.79
C ALA A 191 -10.77 6.37 -14.71
N ILE A 192 -10.57 5.29 -15.45
CA ILE A 192 -11.42 4.10 -15.44
C ILE A 192 -10.82 3.11 -14.45
N ILE A 193 -11.56 2.80 -13.39
CA ILE A 193 -11.07 2.05 -12.25
C ILE A 193 -11.81 0.71 -12.17
N GLU A 194 -11.14 -0.38 -12.46
CA GLU A 194 -11.66 -1.74 -12.25
C GLU A 194 -11.50 -2.16 -10.78
N THR A 195 -12.56 -2.65 -10.15
CA THR A 195 -12.44 -3.31 -8.84
C THR A 195 -11.63 -4.60 -8.96
N GLY A 196 -10.78 -4.90 -7.98
CA GLY A 196 -10.08 -6.18 -7.91
C GLY A 196 -11.05 -7.33 -7.64
N ILE A 197 -11.75 -7.28 -6.50
CA ILE A 197 -12.73 -8.30 -6.12
C ILE A 197 -13.91 -7.72 -5.34
N GLY A 198 -15.11 -8.11 -5.77
CA GLY A 198 -16.34 -7.60 -5.18
C GLY A 198 -16.55 -6.12 -5.47
N GLY A 199 -16.41 -5.28 -4.44
CA GLY A 199 -16.59 -3.83 -4.56
C GLY A 199 -16.62 -3.15 -3.19
N ARG A 200 -17.57 -3.52 -2.33
CA ARG A 200 -17.81 -2.83 -1.03
C ARG A 200 -16.55 -2.64 -0.16
N LEU A 201 -15.67 -3.65 -0.13
CA LEU A 201 -14.43 -3.65 0.67
C LEU A 201 -13.17 -3.70 -0.20
N ASP A 202 -13.32 -3.46 -1.50
CA ASP A 202 -12.20 -3.40 -2.43
C ASP A 202 -11.44 -2.09 -2.26
N ALA A 203 -10.10 -2.10 -2.38
CA ALA A 203 -9.28 -0.91 -2.17
C ALA A 203 -9.66 0.26 -3.08
N THR A 204 -10.24 -0.01 -4.26
CA THR A 204 -10.72 1.02 -5.18
C THR A 204 -11.97 1.73 -4.67
N ASN A 205 -12.73 1.13 -3.74
CA ASN A 205 -13.94 1.70 -3.16
C ASN A 205 -13.68 2.76 -2.06
N ILE A 206 -12.50 3.39 -2.10
CA ILE A 206 -12.23 4.66 -1.42
C ILE A 206 -12.66 5.88 -2.26
N LEU A 207 -13.04 5.65 -3.52
CA LEU A 207 -13.66 6.66 -4.39
C LEU A 207 -14.97 7.13 -3.78
N THR A 208 -15.07 8.42 -3.48
CA THR A 208 -16.26 8.99 -2.82
C THR A 208 -17.26 9.59 -3.80
N LYS A 209 -16.81 9.99 -5.00
CA LYS A 209 -17.60 10.69 -6.02
C LYS A 209 -17.29 10.22 -7.44
N PRO A 210 -17.44 8.92 -7.76
CA PRO A 210 -17.36 8.47 -9.14
C PRO A 210 -18.50 9.09 -9.95
N GLU A 211 -18.22 9.42 -11.22
CA GLU A 211 -19.24 9.90 -12.17
C GLU A 211 -20.28 8.82 -12.45
N VAL A 212 -19.82 7.55 -12.47
CA VAL A 212 -20.62 6.35 -12.70
C VAL A 212 -20.01 5.18 -11.92
N ILE A 213 -20.88 4.31 -11.37
CA ILE A 213 -20.57 2.99 -10.80
C ILE A 213 -21.29 1.92 -11.63
#